data_AF-A0A259NGC3-F1
#
_entry.id   AF-A0A259NGC3-F1
#
_cell.length_a   1.000
_cell.length_b   1.000
_cell.length_c   1.000
_cell.angle_alpha   90.00
_cell.angle_beta   90.00
_cell.angle_gamma   90.00
#
_symmetry.space_group_name_H-M   'P 1'
#
loop_
_entity.id
_entity.type
_entity.pdbx_description
1 polymer ?
#
loop_
_entity_poly.entity_id
_entity_poly.type
_entity_poly.pdbx_seq_one_letter_code
_entity_poly.pdbx_strand_id
1 'polypeptide(L)'
;TAKAWKHDVQVMIEGPGHVPMQRIEENMTEELKHCLEAPFYTLGPLITDIAPGYDHITSGIGAAQIGWYGTAMLCYVTPKEHLGLPDKEDVREGIITYKIAAHGADLAKGLPGAQVRDNALSKARFEFRWEDQFNLGLDPERAREYHDATLPAEGAKIAHFCSMCGPKFCSMKITQEVRDYAATLDADGNPKAKVIPIAAEEAVKGMEEMSAEFRKRGSEIYQ
;
A
#
# COMPACT_ATOMS: atom_id res chain seq x y z
N THR A 1 -19.81 -7.65 31.00
CA THR A 1 -18.48 -8.15 31.41
C THR A 1 -18.44 -8.68 32.84
N ALA A 2 -18.45 -7.84 33.89
CA ALA A 2 -18.16 -8.27 35.27
C ALA A 2 -19.00 -9.45 35.81
N LYS A 3 -20.27 -9.58 35.41
CA LYS A 3 -21.11 -10.73 35.81
C LYS A 3 -20.58 -12.05 35.24
N ALA A 4 -20.20 -12.07 33.96
CA ALA A 4 -19.70 -13.27 33.29
C ALA A 4 -18.33 -13.71 33.81
N TRP A 5 -17.45 -12.75 34.11
CA TRP A 5 -16.13 -13.05 34.70
C TRP A 5 -16.21 -13.66 36.11
N LYS A 6 -17.30 -13.48 36.87
CA LYS A 6 -17.53 -14.21 38.12
C LYS A 6 -17.76 -15.72 37.91
N HIS A 7 -18.01 -16.12 36.68
CA HIS A 7 -18.27 -17.51 36.28
C HIS A 7 -17.19 -18.03 35.30
N ASP A 8 -16.04 -17.36 35.21
CA ASP A 8 -14.92 -17.73 34.32
C ASP A 8 -15.31 -17.85 32.83
N VAL A 9 -16.35 -17.14 32.40
CA VAL A 9 -16.77 -17.09 31.00
C VAL A 9 -16.02 -15.96 30.29
N GLN A 10 -15.33 -16.27 29.18
CA GLN A 10 -14.65 -15.29 28.34
C GLN A 10 -15.67 -14.34 27.68
N VAL A 11 -15.31 -13.06 27.56
CA VAL A 11 -16.19 -12.00 27.03
C VAL A 11 -15.41 -11.13 26.07
N MET A 12 -16.05 -10.77 24.95
CA MET A 12 -15.73 -9.63 24.10
C MET A 12 -16.97 -8.75 23.97
N ILE A 13 -16.81 -7.50 23.57
CA ILE A 13 -17.90 -6.52 23.42
C ILE A 13 -18.08 -6.19 21.95
N GLU A 14 -19.32 -6.22 21.47
CA GLU A 14 -19.62 -5.77 20.12
C GLU A 14 -19.82 -4.25 20.09
N GLY A 15 -19.29 -3.61 19.05
CA GLY A 15 -19.26 -2.16 18.87
C GLY A 15 -20.15 -1.67 17.72
N PRO A 16 -20.07 -0.37 17.39
CA PRO A 16 -20.95 0.28 16.42
C PRO A 16 -20.71 -0.16 14.97
N GLY A 17 -21.69 0.20 14.13
CA GLY A 17 -21.64 0.05 12.68
C GLY A 17 -21.32 1.33 11.91
N HIS A 18 -22.03 2.45 12.18
CA HIS A 18 -21.90 3.71 11.43
C HIS A 18 -21.48 4.85 12.37
N VAL A 19 -20.28 5.40 12.18
CA VAL A 19 -19.68 6.42 13.05
C VAL A 19 -18.82 7.37 12.22
N PRO A 20 -19.14 8.67 12.16
CA PRO A 20 -18.28 9.63 11.47
C PRO A 20 -16.94 9.79 12.20
N MET A 21 -15.85 9.99 11.44
CA MET A 21 -14.47 9.85 11.96
C MET A 21 -14.18 10.60 13.26
N GLN A 22 -14.68 11.84 13.40
CA GLN A 22 -14.47 12.68 14.59
C GLN A 22 -15.07 12.10 15.89
N ARG A 23 -15.82 10.99 15.82
CA ARG A 23 -16.42 10.31 16.97
C ARG A 23 -15.86 8.91 17.23
N ILE A 24 -14.92 8.44 16.42
CA ILE A 24 -14.39 7.07 16.54
C ILE A 24 -13.62 6.90 17.86
N GLU A 25 -12.77 7.86 18.22
CA GLU A 25 -12.00 7.83 19.47
C GLU A 25 -12.90 7.87 20.73
N GLU A 26 -14.00 8.63 20.68
CA GLU A 26 -15.01 8.67 21.75
C GLU A 26 -15.58 7.27 22.02
N ASN A 27 -15.89 6.50 20.97
CA ASN A 27 -16.44 5.14 21.11
C ASN A 27 -15.44 4.20 21.77
N MET A 28 -14.16 4.24 21.38
CA MET A 28 -13.12 3.42 22.01
C MET A 28 -12.93 3.79 23.49
N THR A 29 -12.89 5.09 23.79
CA THR A 29 -12.69 5.59 25.16
C THR A 29 -13.81 5.14 26.10
N GLU A 30 -15.07 5.25 25.64
CA GLU A 30 -16.22 4.82 26.44
C GLU A 30 -16.28 3.30 26.58
N GLU A 31 -15.86 2.52 25.58
CA GLU A 31 -15.74 1.07 25.70
C GLU A 31 -14.75 0.68 26.80
N LEU A 32 -13.51 1.17 26.75
CA LEU A 32 -12.48 0.83 27.72
C LEU A 32 -12.93 1.13 29.16
N LYS A 33 -13.53 2.32 29.35
CA LYS A 33 -14.03 2.81 30.63
C LYS A 33 -15.20 1.98 31.18
N HIS A 34 -16.15 1.60 30.33
CA HIS A 34 -17.40 0.96 30.78
C HIS A 34 -17.37 -0.56 30.71
N CYS A 35 -16.47 -1.13 29.91
CA CYS A 35 -16.40 -2.56 29.64
C CYS A 35 -15.19 -3.26 30.26
N LEU A 36 -14.40 -2.54 31.07
CA LEU A 36 -13.27 -3.08 31.83
C LEU A 36 -12.15 -3.60 30.92
N GLU A 37 -11.88 -2.88 29.82
CA GLU A 37 -10.87 -3.26 28.81
C GLU A 37 -11.06 -4.69 28.24
N ALA A 38 -12.32 -5.16 28.19
CA ALA A 38 -12.64 -6.39 27.48
C ALA A 38 -12.30 -6.21 25.98
N PRO A 39 -11.94 -7.29 25.25
CA PRO A 39 -11.68 -7.19 23.82
C PRO A 39 -12.88 -6.58 23.07
N PHE A 40 -12.63 -5.50 22.32
CA PHE A 40 -13.67 -4.85 21.52
C PHE A 40 -13.73 -5.45 20.11
N TYR A 41 -14.94 -5.65 19.60
CA TYR A 41 -15.26 -6.25 18.30
C TYR A 41 -16.23 -5.35 17.51
N THR A 42 -15.76 -4.65 16.48
CA THR A 42 -16.56 -3.62 15.79
C THR A 42 -17.00 -4.06 14.40
N LEU A 43 -18.10 -3.52 13.88
CA LEU A 43 -18.52 -3.67 12.48
C LEU A 43 -18.10 -2.42 11.70
N GLY A 44 -16.91 -2.43 11.10
CA GLY A 44 -16.29 -1.20 10.60
C GLY A 44 -15.64 -0.38 11.71
N PRO A 45 -16.04 0.89 11.95
CA PRO A 45 -17.31 1.50 11.50
C PRO A 45 -17.27 2.19 10.12
N LEU A 46 -18.41 2.24 9.44
CA LEU A 46 -18.65 3.08 8.26
C LEU A 46 -18.57 4.55 8.63
N ILE A 47 -17.68 5.28 7.96
CA ILE A 47 -17.47 6.71 8.23
C ILE A 47 -18.47 7.63 7.53
N THR A 48 -19.21 7.11 6.57
CA THR A 48 -20.18 7.85 5.76
C THR A 48 -21.17 6.90 5.11
N ASP A 49 -22.40 7.36 4.92
CA ASP A 49 -23.53 6.55 4.43
C ASP A 49 -23.82 6.77 2.93
N ILE A 50 -23.03 7.63 2.26
CA ILE A 50 -23.35 8.11 0.91
C ILE A 50 -22.70 7.30 -0.22
N ALA A 51 -22.13 6.14 0.09
CA ALA A 51 -21.40 5.31 -0.87
C ALA A 51 -21.78 3.81 -0.84
N PRO A 52 -23.07 3.45 -0.87
CA PRO A 52 -23.48 2.04 -0.98
C PRO A 52 -22.87 1.40 -2.24
N GLY A 53 -22.38 0.18 -2.13
CA GLY A 53 -21.54 -0.46 -3.16
C GLY A 53 -20.04 -0.33 -2.87
N TYR A 54 -19.65 0.58 -1.98
CA TYR A 54 -18.26 0.84 -1.58
C TYR A 54 -18.10 0.81 -0.05
N ASP A 55 -19.01 0.16 0.67
CA ASP A 55 -19.03 0.19 2.13
C ASP A 55 -17.86 -0.56 2.77
N HIS A 56 -17.27 -1.53 2.06
CA HIS A 56 -15.96 -2.09 2.43
C HIS A 56 -14.88 -1.00 2.57
N ILE A 57 -14.88 0.03 1.71
CA ILE A 57 -13.94 1.16 1.75
C ILE A 57 -14.32 2.13 2.88
N THR A 58 -15.60 2.55 2.94
CA THR A 58 -16.06 3.50 3.96
C THR A 58 -15.81 2.95 5.36
N SER A 59 -16.10 1.67 5.57
CA SER A 59 -15.86 0.98 6.83
C SER A 59 -14.38 0.64 7.07
N GLY A 60 -13.61 0.31 6.03
CA GLY A 60 -12.18 0.03 6.16
C GLY A 60 -11.39 1.20 6.75
N ILE A 61 -11.78 2.44 6.41
CA ILE A 61 -11.18 3.65 6.97
C ILE A 61 -11.47 3.79 8.47
N GLY A 62 -12.72 3.54 8.89
CA GLY A 62 -13.08 3.59 10.32
C GLY A 62 -12.50 2.41 11.10
N ALA A 63 -12.46 1.23 10.49
CA ALA A 63 -11.90 0.01 11.07
C ALA A 63 -10.39 0.17 11.36
N ALA A 64 -9.63 0.78 10.44
CA ALA A 64 -8.22 1.08 10.68
C ALA A 64 -8.02 2.06 11.84
N GLN A 65 -8.87 3.09 11.96
CA GLN A 65 -8.81 4.06 13.06
C GLN A 65 -9.17 3.43 14.41
N ILE A 66 -10.31 2.74 14.50
CA ILE A 66 -10.75 2.15 15.77
C ILE A 66 -9.89 0.96 16.18
N GLY A 67 -9.33 0.23 15.20
CA GLY A 67 -8.29 -0.77 15.40
C GLY A 67 -7.02 -0.17 15.98
N TRP A 68 -6.57 0.97 15.45
CA TRP A 68 -5.42 1.71 16.00
C TRP A 68 -5.68 2.15 17.44
N TYR A 69 -6.88 2.64 17.75
CA TYR A 69 -7.25 3.06 19.10
C TYR A 69 -7.38 1.92 20.12
N GLY A 70 -7.48 0.65 19.68
CA GLY A 70 -7.42 -0.49 20.58
C GLY A 70 -8.42 -1.61 20.32
N THR A 71 -9.24 -1.53 19.27
CA THR A 71 -10.17 -2.60 18.93
C THR A 71 -9.42 -3.90 18.64
N ALA A 72 -9.90 -5.01 19.22
CA ALA A 72 -9.22 -6.30 19.18
C ALA A 72 -9.59 -7.14 17.95
N MET A 73 -10.82 -7.01 17.45
CA MET A 73 -11.30 -7.73 16.27
C MET A 73 -12.18 -6.82 15.41
N LEU A 74 -12.07 -6.95 14.09
CA LEU A 74 -12.80 -6.12 13.13
C LEU A 74 -13.70 -7.04 12.29
N CYS A 75 -15.02 -6.86 12.38
CA CYS A 75 -15.98 -7.53 11.53
C CYS A 75 -15.92 -6.83 10.18
N TYR A 76 -15.62 -7.60 9.14
CA TYR A 76 -15.56 -7.07 7.79
C TYR A 76 -16.93 -6.59 7.28
N VAL A 77 -16.88 -5.71 6.31
CA VAL A 77 -18.04 -5.23 5.55
C VAL A 77 -17.73 -5.47 4.08
N THR A 78 -18.69 -6.01 3.35
CA THR A 78 -18.51 -6.34 1.92
C THR A 78 -18.88 -5.15 1.03
N PRO A 79 -18.49 -5.14 -0.25
CA PRO A 79 -18.96 -4.13 -1.21
C PRO A 79 -20.49 -4.06 -1.30
N LYS A 80 -21.18 -5.20 -1.22
CA LYS A 80 -22.65 -5.30 -1.31
C LYS A 80 -23.40 -5.06 0.02
N GLU A 81 -22.72 -4.60 1.06
CA GLU A 81 -23.42 -4.18 2.28
C GLU A 81 -24.52 -3.16 1.92
N HIS A 82 -25.67 -3.28 2.60
CA HIS A 82 -26.89 -2.51 2.30
C HIS A 82 -27.54 -2.76 0.92
N LEU A 83 -27.00 -3.66 0.09
CA LEU A 83 -27.48 -3.90 -1.28
C LEU A 83 -27.91 -5.35 -1.53
N GLY A 84 -27.25 -6.34 -0.94
CA GLY A 84 -27.61 -7.74 -1.13
C GLY A 84 -26.62 -8.73 -0.54
N LEU A 85 -26.83 -10.02 -0.83
CA LEU A 85 -25.91 -11.07 -0.40
C LEU A 85 -24.60 -11.00 -1.22
N PRO A 86 -23.43 -11.10 -0.56
CA PRO A 86 -22.14 -11.07 -1.24
C PRO A 86 -21.90 -12.37 -2.02
N ASP A 87 -21.23 -12.24 -3.17
CA ASP A 87 -20.65 -13.36 -3.91
C ASP A 87 -19.18 -13.60 -3.50
N LYS A 88 -18.51 -14.49 -4.23
CA LYS A 88 -17.13 -14.89 -3.91
C LYS A 88 -16.15 -13.71 -3.99
N GLU A 89 -16.28 -12.83 -4.98
CA GLU A 89 -15.37 -11.70 -5.14
C GLU A 89 -15.67 -10.61 -4.12
N ASP A 90 -16.95 -10.37 -3.78
CA ASP A 90 -17.32 -9.46 -2.69
C ASP A 90 -16.70 -9.89 -1.35
N VAL A 91 -16.68 -11.21 -1.08
CA VAL A 91 -16.05 -11.77 0.12
C VAL A 91 -14.54 -11.57 0.08
N ARG A 92 -13.88 -11.83 -1.07
CA ARG A 92 -12.44 -11.58 -1.24
C ARG A 92 -12.09 -10.13 -0.98
N GLU A 93 -12.82 -9.19 -1.58
CA GLU A 93 -12.60 -7.74 -1.43
C GLU A 93 -12.81 -7.27 0.01
N GLY A 94 -13.86 -7.75 0.68
CA GLY A 94 -14.10 -7.47 2.09
C GLY A 94 -12.94 -7.97 2.97
N ILE A 95 -12.50 -9.21 2.78
CA ILE A 95 -11.40 -9.81 3.56
C ILE A 95 -10.09 -9.05 3.33
N ILE A 96 -9.71 -8.79 2.08
CA ILE A 96 -8.46 -8.08 1.78
C ILE A 96 -8.49 -6.66 2.33
N THR A 97 -9.62 -5.95 2.20
CA THR A 97 -9.79 -4.61 2.78
C THR A 97 -9.58 -4.61 4.29
N TYR A 98 -10.17 -5.57 5.01
CA TYR A 98 -10.02 -5.64 6.46
C TYR A 98 -8.66 -6.17 6.92
N LYS A 99 -8.00 -7.01 6.12
CA LYS A 99 -6.58 -7.36 6.35
C LYS A 99 -5.67 -6.14 6.21
N ILE A 100 -5.96 -5.24 5.27
CA ILE A 100 -5.24 -3.96 5.13
C ILE A 100 -5.52 -3.07 6.33
N ALA A 101 -6.80 -2.91 6.72
CA ALA A 101 -7.18 -2.07 7.86
C ALA A 101 -6.55 -2.55 9.18
N ALA A 102 -6.61 -3.87 9.44
CA ALA A 102 -5.98 -4.47 10.62
C ALA A 102 -4.46 -4.28 10.63
N HIS A 103 -3.79 -4.57 9.50
CA HIS A 103 -2.34 -4.37 9.40
C HIS A 103 -1.95 -2.88 9.54
N GLY A 104 -2.73 -1.97 8.98
CA GLY A 104 -2.55 -0.53 9.15
C GLY A 104 -2.68 -0.10 10.61
N ALA A 105 -3.65 -0.65 11.35
CA ALA A 105 -3.77 -0.45 12.79
C ALA A 105 -2.57 -1.02 13.56
N ASP A 106 -2.07 -2.21 13.20
CA ASP A 106 -0.90 -2.83 13.83
C ASP A 106 0.36 -1.98 13.63
N LEU A 107 0.56 -1.41 12.44
CA LEU A 107 1.63 -0.46 12.15
C LEU A 107 1.50 0.81 12.98
N ALA A 108 0.31 1.39 13.05
CA ALA A 108 0.06 2.62 13.82
C ALA A 108 0.22 2.42 15.34
N LYS A 109 -0.05 1.20 15.84
CA LYS A 109 0.23 0.77 17.22
C LYS A 109 1.71 0.49 17.47
N GLY A 110 2.54 0.45 16.43
CA GLY A 110 3.96 0.10 16.54
C GLY A 110 4.18 -1.34 16.99
N LEU A 111 3.30 -2.28 16.61
CA LEU A 111 3.43 -3.68 17.03
C LEU A 111 4.76 -4.28 16.52
N PRO A 112 5.55 -4.94 17.39
CA PRO A 112 6.80 -5.57 16.98
C PRO A 112 6.58 -6.56 15.84
N GLY A 113 7.32 -6.37 14.74
CA GLY A 113 7.26 -7.25 13.57
C GLY A 113 6.29 -6.80 12.46
N ALA A 114 5.31 -5.93 12.73
CA ALA A 114 4.36 -5.47 11.71
C ALA A 114 5.10 -4.81 10.52
N GLN A 115 6.04 -3.92 10.81
CA GLN A 115 6.83 -3.19 9.82
C GLN A 115 7.75 -4.08 8.95
N VAL A 116 8.05 -5.32 9.37
CA VAL A 116 8.98 -6.21 8.64
C VAL A 116 8.43 -6.54 7.25
N ARG A 117 7.12 -6.79 7.14
CA ARG A 117 6.48 -7.11 5.86
C ARG A 117 6.52 -5.91 4.90
N ASP A 118 6.17 -4.72 5.39
CA ASP A 118 6.22 -3.47 4.62
C ASP A 118 7.61 -3.18 4.09
N ASN A 119 8.63 -3.34 4.93
CA ASN A 119 10.01 -3.11 4.56
C ASN A 119 10.50 -4.15 3.55
N ALA A 120 10.14 -5.42 3.73
CA ALA A 120 10.50 -6.49 2.78
C ALA A 120 9.88 -6.26 1.40
N LEU A 121 8.59 -5.90 1.35
CA LEU A 121 7.87 -5.59 0.10
C LEU A 121 8.43 -4.33 -0.54
N SER A 122 8.67 -3.27 0.24
CA SER A 122 9.24 -2.01 -0.27
C SER A 122 10.64 -2.21 -0.83
N LYS A 123 11.46 -3.05 -0.19
CA LYS A 123 12.76 -3.44 -0.70
C LYS A 123 12.64 -4.22 -2.01
N ALA A 124 11.75 -5.21 -2.08
CA ALA A 124 11.51 -5.97 -3.32
C ALA A 124 11.06 -5.06 -4.47
N ARG A 125 10.20 -4.08 -4.17
CA ARG A 125 9.75 -3.06 -5.13
C ARG A 125 10.90 -2.20 -5.65
N PHE A 126 11.75 -1.69 -4.76
CA PHE A 126 12.87 -0.84 -5.14
C PHE A 126 13.93 -1.61 -5.97
N GLU A 127 14.15 -2.88 -5.65
CA GLU A 127 15.09 -3.77 -6.33
C GLU A 127 14.49 -4.45 -7.58
N PHE A 128 13.25 -4.09 -7.97
CA PHE A 128 12.53 -4.69 -9.11
C PHE A 128 12.40 -6.23 -9.05
N ARG A 129 12.36 -6.79 -7.83
CA ARG A 129 12.08 -8.21 -7.59
C ARG A 129 10.57 -8.45 -7.63
N TRP A 130 10.00 -8.40 -8.83
CA TRP A 130 8.55 -8.44 -9.07
C TRP A 130 7.87 -9.65 -8.42
N GLU A 131 8.44 -10.84 -8.60
CA GLU A 131 7.93 -12.09 -8.01
C GLU A 131 7.84 -12.02 -6.48
N ASP A 132 8.89 -11.52 -5.84
CA ASP A 132 8.91 -11.35 -4.39
C ASP A 132 7.90 -10.27 -3.94
N GLN A 133 7.78 -9.17 -4.70
CA GLN A 133 6.79 -8.13 -4.43
C GLN A 133 5.37 -8.68 -4.47
N PHE A 134 5.04 -9.51 -5.47
CA PHE A 134 3.72 -10.13 -5.56
C PHE A 134 3.46 -11.08 -4.39
N ASN A 135 4.39 -11.98 -4.13
CA ASN A 135 4.26 -12.99 -3.08
C ASN A 135 4.18 -12.40 -1.66
N LEU A 136 4.80 -11.23 -1.45
CA LEU A 136 4.71 -10.50 -0.18
C LEU A 136 3.40 -9.69 -0.04
N GLY A 137 2.66 -9.47 -1.12
CA GLY A 137 1.37 -8.78 -1.13
C GLY A 137 0.29 -9.52 -0.34
N LEU A 138 -0.74 -8.80 0.10
CA LEU A 138 -1.89 -9.42 0.80
C LEU A 138 -2.77 -10.26 -0.14
N ASP A 139 -2.76 -9.91 -1.44
CA ASP A 139 -3.40 -10.66 -2.52
C ASP A 139 -2.42 -10.84 -3.69
N PRO A 140 -1.55 -11.88 -3.65
CA PRO A 140 -0.53 -12.10 -4.66
C PRO A 140 -1.08 -12.32 -6.07
N GLU A 141 -2.22 -13.00 -6.19
CA GLU A 141 -2.86 -13.29 -7.48
C GLU A 141 -3.32 -11.99 -8.14
N ARG A 142 -4.03 -11.12 -7.41
CA ARG A 142 -4.48 -9.82 -7.93
C ARG A 142 -3.31 -8.91 -8.30
N ALA A 143 -2.22 -8.95 -7.52
CA ALA A 143 -1.02 -8.18 -7.82
C ALA A 143 -0.36 -8.60 -9.14
N ARG A 144 -0.29 -9.92 -9.42
CA ARG A 144 0.20 -10.46 -10.70
C ARG A 144 -0.72 -10.11 -11.85
N GLU A 145 -2.02 -10.32 -11.66
CA GLU A 145 -3.05 -10.02 -12.66
C GLU A 145 -2.94 -8.58 -13.17
N TYR A 146 -2.82 -7.61 -12.26
CA TYR A 146 -2.75 -6.19 -12.64
C TYR A 146 -1.45 -5.80 -13.32
N HIS A 147 -0.32 -6.42 -12.95
CA HIS A 147 0.93 -6.23 -13.67
C HIS A 147 0.83 -6.80 -15.09
N ASP A 148 0.36 -8.04 -15.20
CA ASP A 148 0.36 -8.82 -16.44
C ASP A 148 -0.69 -8.36 -17.44
N ALA A 149 -1.72 -7.66 -16.97
CA ALA A 149 -2.69 -6.97 -17.83
C ALA A 149 -2.04 -6.01 -18.84
N THR A 150 -0.84 -5.49 -18.54
CA THR A 150 -0.09 -4.59 -19.44
C THR A 150 1.29 -5.11 -19.84
N LEU A 151 1.93 -5.93 -19.00
CA LEU A 151 3.27 -6.49 -19.24
C LEU A 151 3.29 -8.01 -18.99
N PRO A 152 2.62 -8.81 -19.84
CA PRO A 152 2.43 -10.25 -19.59
C PRO A 152 3.68 -11.10 -19.82
N ALA A 153 4.69 -10.58 -20.53
CA ALA A 153 5.90 -11.33 -20.84
C ALA A 153 6.71 -11.64 -19.58
N GLU A 154 7.24 -12.86 -19.45
CA GLU A 154 8.10 -13.26 -18.32
C GLU A 154 9.31 -12.34 -18.14
N GLY A 155 9.87 -11.82 -19.24
CA GLY A 155 10.95 -10.84 -19.21
C GLY A 155 10.58 -9.50 -18.55
N ALA A 156 9.28 -9.19 -18.38
CA ALA A 156 8.86 -8.02 -17.64
C ALA A 156 9.03 -8.19 -16.12
N LYS A 157 9.05 -9.43 -15.60
CA LYS A 157 9.25 -9.71 -14.16
C LYS A 157 10.70 -9.49 -13.70
N ILE A 158 11.60 -9.20 -14.63
CA ILE A 158 12.99 -8.81 -14.37
C ILE A 158 13.26 -7.37 -14.84
N ALA A 159 12.23 -6.65 -15.32
CA ALA A 159 12.40 -5.30 -15.85
C ALA A 159 12.50 -4.26 -14.73
N HIS A 160 13.43 -3.31 -14.89
CA HIS A 160 13.59 -2.18 -13.98
C HIS A 160 12.59 -1.03 -14.24
N PHE A 161 11.35 -1.37 -14.54
CA PHE A 161 10.23 -0.44 -14.75
C PHE A 161 8.90 -1.19 -14.78
N CYS A 162 7.79 -0.46 -14.67
CA CYS A 162 6.45 -0.94 -14.99
C CYS A 162 5.83 -0.12 -16.13
N SER A 163 4.63 -0.48 -16.56
CA SER A 163 3.88 0.22 -17.61
C SER A 163 3.55 1.67 -17.28
N MET A 164 3.50 2.04 -16.00
CA MET A 164 3.12 3.39 -15.55
C MET A 164 4.12 4.47 -15.98
N CYS A 165 5.42 4.21 -15.85
CA CYS A 165 6.47 5.20 -16.16
C CYS A 165 7.37 4.78 -17.33
N GLY A 166 7.32 3.50 -17.71
CA GLY A 166 8.20 2.93 -18.72
C GLY A 166 9.70 2.97 -18.34
N PRO A 167 10.57 2.54 -19.27
CA PRO A 167 11.99 2.29 -18.98
C PRO A 167 12.83 3.54 -18.73
N LYS A 168 12.36 4.72 -19.16
CA LYS A 168 13.13 5.99 -19.13
C LYS A 168 12.78 6.89 -17.94
N PHE A 169 11.56 6.78 -17.40
CA PHE A 169 11.05 7.71 -16.39
C PHE A 169 10.72 7.05 -15.05
N CYS A 170 11.11 5.79 -14.86
CA CYS A 170 10.94 5.13 -13.56
C CYS A 170 11.84 5.78 -12.50
N SER A 171 11.22 6.40 -11.50
CA SER A 171 11.91 7.11 -10.41
C SER A 171 12.87 6.22 -9.61
N MET A 172 12.48 4.97 -9.36
CA MET A 172 13.33 4.00 -8.63
C MET A 172 14.57 3.63 -9.45
N LYS A 173 14.43 3.43 -10.76
CA LYS A 173 15.57 3.16 -11.66
C LYS A 173 16.53 4.35 -11.71
N ILE A 174 16.00 5.55 -11.90
CA ILE A 174 16.80 6.79 -11.89
C ILE A 174 17.54 6.94 -10.56
N THR A 175 16.86 6.65 -9.43
CA THR A 175 17.48 6.68 -8.10
C THR A 175 18.63 5.67 -8.00
N GLN A 176 18.47 4.46 -8.54
CA GLN A 176 19.52 3.45 -8.56
C GLN A 176 20.72 3.91 -9.39
N GLU A 177 20.49 4.45 -10.60
CA GLU A 177 21.56 4.99 -11.46
C GLU A 177 22.33 6.13 -10.77
N VAL A 178 21.63 7.01 -10.05
CA VAL A 178 22.26 8.07 -9.24
C VAL A 178 23.09 7.49 -8.08
N ARG A 179 22.60 6.45 -7.40
CA ARG A 179 23.35 5.77 -6.33
C ARG A 179 24.60 5.10 -6.85
N ASP A 180 24.51 4.43 -7.99
CA ASP A 180 25.63 3.75 -8.64
C ASP A 180 26.69 4.76 -9.08
N TYR A 181 26.26 5.88 -9.70
CA TYR A 181 27.16 6.98 -10.04
C TYR A 181 27.84 7.57 -8.79
N ALA A 182 27.08 7.87 -7.73
CA ALA A 182 27.63 8.40 -6.48
C ALA A 182 28.64 7.45 -5.83
N ALA A 183 28.44 6.13 -5.93
CA ALA A 183 29.39 5.14 -5.41
C ALA A 183 30.76 5.20 -6.12
N THR A 184 30.79 5.65 -7.38
CA THR A 184 32.03 5.87 -8.14
C THR A 184 32.81 7.11 -7.71
N LEU A 185 32.21 8.00 -6.91
CA LEU A 185 32.85 9.24 -6.44
C LEU A 185 33.56 9.05 -5.09
N ASP A 186 34.66 9.77 -4.88
CA ASP A 186 35.37 9.89 -3.61
C ASP A 186 34.68 10.88 -2.66
N ALA A 187 35.29 11.12 -1.49
CA ALA A 187 34.72 11.99 -0.47
C ALA A 187 34.60 13.46 -0.92
N ASP A 188 35.38 13.87 -1.93
CA ASP A 188 35.40 15.22 -2.49
C ASP A 188 34.53 15.31 -3.76
N GLY A 189 33.85 14.23 -4.15
CA GLY A 189 32.99 14.17 -5.33
C GLY A 189 33.73 13.89 -6.64
N ASN A 190 35.00 13.47 -6.60
CA ASN A 190 35.77 13.13 -7.80
C ASN A 190 35.68 11.62 -8.11
N PRO A 191 35.68 11.20 -9.38
CA PRO A 191 35.69 9.77 -9.72
C PRO A 191 36.90 9.01 -9.12
N LYS A 192 36.65 7.93 -8.37
CA LYS A 192 37.64 7.08 -7.67
C LYS A 192 38.66 6.38 -8.59
N ALA A 193 38.38 6.31 -9.89
CA ALA A 193 39.30 5.81 -10.90
C ALA A 193 39.33 6.78 -12.10
N LYS A 194 40.43 6.78 -12.87
CA LYS A 194 40.45 7.33 -14.23
C LYS A 194 39.52 6.49 -15.11
N VAL A 195 38.21 6.66 -14.94
CA VAL A 195 37.21 6.18 -15.88
C VAL A 195 37.46 6.97 -17.16
N ILE A 196 37.88 6.29 -18.23
CA ILE A 196 37.82 6.86 -19.57
C ILE A 196 36.33 7.15 -19.80
N PRO A 197 35.89 8.41 -19.90
CA PRO A 197 34.48 8.72 -19.95
C PRO A 197 33.96 8.29 -21.32
N ILE A 198 33.17 7.22 -21.38
CA ILE A 198 32.38 6.92 -22.59
C ILE A 198 31.09 7.78 -22.59
N ALA A 199 30.71 8.41 -21.46
CA ALA A 199 29.32 8.88 -21.30
C ALA A 199 29.05 10.38 -21.42
N ALA A 200 30.05 11.26 -21.59
CA ALA A 200 29.78 12.71 -21.72
C ALA A 200 29.57 13.13 -23.18
N GLU A 201 30.48 12.76 -24.09
CA GLU A 201 30.39 13.16 -25.51
C GLU A 201 29.23 12.47 -26.24
N GLU A 202 28.98 11.18 -26.00
CA GLU A 202 27.87 10.46 -26.65
C GLU A 202 26.50 10.96 -26.16
N ALA A 203 26.37 11.28 -24.87
CA ALA A 203 25.14 11.84 -24.32
C ALA A 203 24.89 13.27 -24.82
N VAL A 204 25.93 14.10 -24.89
CA VAL A 204 25.86 15.45 -25.49
C VAL A 204 25.45 15.36 -26.96
N LYS A 205 26.08 14.47 -27.73
CA LYS A 205 25.75 14.27 -29.14
C LYS A 205 24.31 13.76 -29.33
N GLY A 206 23.85 12.83 -28.51
CA GLY A 206 22.46 12.37 -28.51
C GLY A 206 21.46 13.48 -28.15
N MET A 207 21.80 14.35 -27.19
CA MET A 207 20.99 15.52 -26.84
C MET A 207 20.96 16.56 -27.97
N GLU A 208 22.05 16.76 -28.69
CA GLU A 208 22.13 17.63 -29.87
C GLU A 208 21.27 17.09 -31.02
N GLU A 209 21.32 15.79 -31.29
CA GLU A 209 20.52 15.12 -32.31
C GLU A 209 19.02 15.23 -32.02
N MET A 210 18.60 14.94 -30.79
CA MET A 210 17.18 15.07 -30.39
C MET A 210 16.70 16.53 -30.41
N SER A 211 17.58 17.48 -30.04
CA SER A 211 17.28 18.91 -30.11
C SER A 211 17.10 19.39 -31.55
N ALA A 212 17.94 18.92 -32.47
CA ALA A 212 17.80 19.22 -33.89
C ALA A 212 16.52 18.61 -34.48
N GLU A 213 16.18 17.39 -34.06
CA GLU A 213 14.96 16.71 -34.50
C GLU A 213 13.70 17.41 -33.99
N PHE A 214 13.65 17.82 -32.72
CA PHE A 214 12.55 18.60 -32.14
C PHE A 214 12.32 19.91 -32.90
N ARG A 215 13.41 20.63 -33.22
CA ARG A 215 13.34 21.86 -34.04
C ARG A 215 12.80 21.59 -35.45
N LYS A 216 13.27 20.52 -36.09
CA LYS A 216 12.81 20.11 -37.43
C LYS A 216 11.32 19.75 -37.45
N ARG A 217 10.81 19.24 -36.33
CA ARG A 217 9.43 18.82 -36.10
C ARG A 217 8.47 19.97 -35.72
N GLY A 218 8.91 21.22 -35.84
CA GLY A 218 8.08 22.40 -35.57
C GLY A 218 8.23 22.96 -34.15
N SER A 219 9.09 22.38 -33.31
CA SER A 219 9.28 22.78 -31.91
C SER A 219 8.00 22.74 -31.07
N GLU A 220 7.06 21.87 -31.44
CA GLU A 220 5.81 21.66 -30.70
C GLU A 220 5.97 20.46 -29.75
N ILE A 221 5.55 20.65 -28.50
CA ILE A 221 5.64 19.63 -27.46
C ILE A 221 4.68 18.46 -27.73
N TYR A 222 3.58 18.74 -28.42
CA TYR A 222 2.59 17.76 -28.85
C TYR A 222 2.51 17.79 -30.37
N GLN A 223 2.85 16.67 -31.00
CA GLN A 223 2.69 16.45 -32.44
C GLN A 223 1.44 15.61 -32.72
#